data_AF-A0A840V146-F1
#
_entry.id   AF-A0A840V146-F1
#
_cell.length_a   1.000
_cell.length_b   1.000
_cell.length_c   1.000
_cell.angle_alpha   90.00
_cell.angle_beta   90.00
_cell.angle_gamma   90.00
#
_symmetry.space_group_name_H-M   'P 1'
#
loop_
_entity.id
_entity.type
_entity.pdbx_description
1 polymer ?
#
loop_
_entity_poly.entity_id
_entity_poly.type
_entity_poly.pdbx_seq_one_letter_code
_entity_poly.pdbx_strand_id
1 'polypeptide(L)'
;MKNAILIPVAAAFSISLCQCKKATEIAADSPPSDTADLRQDPLYQADLPLLAPQIGDVWKYHVTVLNPKDARTGQPVRAEFERTRTYIGEISVGDDSFQAFEVQSGTSPIVRELVHITDDRILIAGQGRRGPNGETLQPVLLEKPVPFFNAGLHGGEGSPVTVFADDESLWRSTRAIGRETLTVPAGTFTQAVRLQMLGQDQEISLQRTYWFAPGCGILKEDTLRESKGVTLFRETQELTELPASLRNRMDPAPAMPATSP
;
A
#
# COMPACT_ATOMS: atom_id res chain seq x y z
N MET A 1 -3.43 43.87 -5.03
CA MET A 1 -2.65 42.78 -4.41
C MET A 1 -3.31 41.47 -4.82
N LYS A 2 -2.64 40.68 -5.67
CA LYS A 2 -3.18 39.41 -6.16
C LYS A 2 -3.01 38.37 -5.06
N ASN A 3 -4.06 38.10 -4.30
CA ASN A 3 -4.11 36.92 -3.44
C ASN A 3 -4.13 35.70 -4.36
N ALA A 4 -2.95 35.13 -4.59
CA ALA A 4 -2.83 33.80 -5.16
C ALA A 4 -3.48 32.85 -4.14
N ILE A 5 -4.73 32.46 -4.43
CA ILE A 5 -5.42 31.40 -3.73
C ILE A 5 -4.66 30.11 -4.08
N LEU A 6 -3.63 29.83 -3.29
CA LEU A 6 -2.92 28.55 -3.24
C LEU A 6 -3.86 27.56 -2.53
N ILE A 7 -4.72 26.89 -3.29
CA ILE A 7 -5.65 25.88 -2.77
C ILE A 7 -5.57 24.63 -3.66
N PRO A 8 -5.54 23.45 -3.03
CA PRO A 8 -4.43 22.53 -3.15
C PRO A 8 -4.68 21.55 -4.29
N VAL A 9 -3.61 21.14 -4.98
CA VAL A 9 -3.55 19.83 -5.62
C VAL A 9 -3.45 18.80 -4.48
N ALA A 10 -4.49 18.76 -3.64
CA ALA A 10 -4.70 17.73 -2.64
C ALA A 10 -5.11 16.51 -3.47
N ALA A 11 -4.10 15.75 -3.87
CA ALA A 11 -4.23 14.43 -4.43
C ALA A 11 -4.94 13.54 -3.39
N ALA A 12 -6.26 13.67 -3.29
CA ALA A 12 -7.14 12.71 -2.66
C ALA A 12 -7.29 11.51 -3.60
N PHE A 13 -6.17 10.89 -3.95
CA PHE A 13 -6.11 9.64 -4.70
C PHE A 13 -5.75 8.52 -3.73
N SER A 14 -6.61 8.38 -2.71
CA SER A 14 -6.88 7.08 -2.10
C SER A 14 -7.02 6.04 -3.20
N ILE A 15 -6.65 4.79 -2.90
CA ILE A 15 -7.06 3.61 -3.67
C ILE A 15 -8.48 3.88 -4.17
N SER A 16 -8.73 3.98 -5.47
CA SER A 16 -10.12 4.14 -5.94
C SER A 16 -10.76 2.76 -5.77
N LEU A 17 -11.14 2.43 -4.53
CA LEU A 17 -12.17 1.44 -4.28
C LEU A 17 -13.46 2.15 -4.68
N CYS A 18 -13.77 2.03 -5.97
CA CYS A 18 -15.07 2.42 -6.50
C CYS A 18 -16.14 1.68 -5.69
N GLN A 19 -17.32 2.27 -5.53
CA GLN A 19 -18.42 1.79 -4.66
C GLN A 19 -19.07 0.48 -5.17
N CYS A 20 -18.32 -0.39 -5.84
CA CYS A 20 -18.81 -1.68 -6.32
C CYS A 20 -18.94 -2.64 -5.13
N LYS A 21 -20.18 -3.06 -4.86
CA LYS A 21 -20.54 -3.91 -3.72
C LYS A 21 -20.35 -5.41 -3.97
N LYS A 22 -19.90 -5.83 -5.16
CA LYS A 22 -19.78 -7.24 -5.52
C LYS A 22 -18.44 -7.56 -6.17
N ALA A 23 -17.66 -8.44 -5.55
CA ALA A 23 -16.43 -8.94 -6.13
C ALA A 23 -16.60 -10.42 -6.50
N THR A 24 -16.68 -10.70 -7.79
CA THR A 24 -16.69 -12.08 -8.29
C THR A 24 -15.26 -12.50 -8.55
N GLU A 25 -14.80 -13.48 -7.78
CA GLU A 25 -13.52 -14.12 -8.01
C GLU A 25 -13.65 -15.01 -9.25
N ILE A 26 -12.92 -14.69 -10.32
CA ILE A 26 -12.74 -15.65 -11.41
C ILE A 26 -11.88 -16.75 -10.82
N ALA A 27 -12.43 -17.97 -10.76
CA ALA A 27 -11.82 -19.12 -10.10
C ALA A 27 -10.32 -19.21 -10.42
N ALA A 28 -9.51 -18.80 -9.45
CA ALA A 28 -8.16 -19.27 -9.35
C ALA A 28 -8.25 -20.74 -8.98
N ASP A 29 -7.40 -21.58 -9.57
CA ASP A 29 -7.12 -22.88 -8.98
C ASP A 29 -6.91 -22.68 -7.47
N SER A 30 -7.58 -23.53 -6.68
CA SER A 30 -7.52 -23.50 -5.22
C SER A 30 -6.07 -23.23 -4.77
N PRO A 31 -5.84 -22.41 -3.72
CA PRO A 31 -4.49 -22.21 -3.21
C PRO A 31 -3.86 -23.60 -3.02
N PRO A 32 -2.64 -23.85 -3.54
CA PRO A 32 -2.05 -25.18 -3.52
C PRO A 32 -2.15 -25.74 -2.10
N SER A 33 -2.81 -26.89 -1.96
CA SER A 33 -3.25 -27.40 -0.65
C SER A 33 -2.10 -27.86 0.27
N ASP A 34 -0.84 -27.61 -0.10
CA ASP A 34 0.35 -27.96 0.67
C ASP A 34 1.00 -26.72 1.31
N THR A 35 0.24 -26.04 2.17
CA THR A 35 0.79 -25.04 3.10
C THR A 35 1.84 -25.62 4.06
N ALA A 36 1.90 -26.94 4.21
CA ALA A 36 2.88 -27.64 5.02
C ALA A 36 4.31 -27.56 4.45
N ASP A 37 4.45 -27.51 3.11
CA ASP A 37 5.76 -27.48 2.44
C ASP A 37 6.35 -26.06 2.44
N LEU A 38 5.50 -25.04 2.28
CA LEU A 38 5.92 -23.62 2.31
C LEU A 38 6.60 -23.20 3.62
N ARG A 39 6.22 -23.82 4.75
CA ARG A 39 6.85 -23.51 6.05
C ARG A 39 8.31 -23.93 6.13
N GLN A 40 8.77 -24.83 5.25
CA GLN A 40 10.17 -25.23 5.19
C GLN A 40 11.00 -24.35 4.26
N ASP A 41 10.37 -23.49 3.44
CA ASP A 41 11.06 -22.54 2.58
C ASP A 41 11.78 -21.48 3.44
N PRO A 42 13.13 -21.35 3.33
CA PRO A 42 13.88 -20.32 4.03
C PRO A 42 13.38 -18.89 3.75
N LEU A 43 12.86 -18.62 2.55
CA LEU A 43 12.31 -17.31 2.20
C LEU A 43 10.99 -17.04 2.92
N TYR A 44 10.14 -18.05 3.08
CA TYR A 44 8.92 -17.94 3.87
C TYR A 44 9.27 -17.57 5.32
N GLN A 45 10.22 -18.29 5.93
CA GLN A 45 10.66 -18.01 7.30
C GLN A 45 11.31 -16.63 7.45
N ALA A 46 12.09 -16.19 6.45
CA ALA A 46 12.74 -14.88 6.47
C ALA A 46 11.75 -13.69 6.40
N ASP A 47 10.52 -13.94 5.92
CA ASP A 47 9.49 -12.91 5.81
C ASP A 47 8.64 -12.75 7.08
N LEU A 48 8.69 -13.70 8.02
CA LEU A 48 7.83 -13.69 9.20
C LEU A 48 8.42 -12.85 10.35
N PRO A 49 7.60 -12.05 11.05
CA PRO A 49 6.24 -11.65 10.70
C PRO A 49 6.25 -10.60 9.58
N LEU A 50 5.26 -10.65 8.67
CA LEU A 50 5.17 -9.70 7.56
C LEU A 50 5.09 -8.24 8.00
N LEU A 51 4.28 -7.97 9.01
CA LEU A 51 4.17 -6.66 9.64
C LEU A 51 3.68 -6.84 11.07
N ALA A 52 4.39 -6.25 12.03
CA ALA A 52 3.98 -6.23 13.43
C ALA A 52 3.97 -4.77 13.92
N PRO A 53 2.97 -3.98 13.49
CA PRO A 53 2.88 -2.57 13.83
C PRO A 53 2.38 -2.38 15.26
N GLN A 54 2.84 -1.33 15.94
CA GLN A 54 2.37 -0.90 17.25
C GLN A 54 1.52 0.36 17.11
N ILE A 55 0.46 0.50 17.91
CA ILE A 55 -0.41 1.69 17.86
C ILE A 55 0.44 2.96 17.98
N GLY A 56 0.26 3.87 17.03
CA GLY A 56 1.05 5.10 16.94
C GLY A 56 2.34 4.97 16.12
N ASP A 57 2.65 3.81 15.55
CA ASP A 57 3.70 3.67 14.55
C ASP A 57 3.38 4.56 13.34
N VAL A 58 4.36 5.37 12.94
CA VAL A 58 4.26 6.34 11.86
C VAL A 58 5.31 6.07 10.80
N TRP A 59 4.87 5.85 9.56
CA TRP A 59 5.69 5.88 8.37
C TRP A 59 5.51 7.22 7.69
N LYS A 60 6.62 7.88 7.34
CA LYS A 60 6.59 9.12 6.53
C LYS A 60 7.19 8.87 5.17
N TYR A 61 6.60 9.50 4.18
CA TYR A 61 6.97 9.38 2.78
C TYR A 61 7.12 10.77 2.17
N HIS A 62 8.13 10.93 1.32
CA HIS A 62 8.16 12.01 0.34
C HIS A 62 7.39 11.56 -0.89
N VAL A 63 6.42 12.37 -1.31
CA VAL A 63 5.57 12.08 -2.46
C VAL A 63 5.83 13.10 -3.54
N THR A 64 6.07 12.62 -4.76
CA THR A 64 6.13 13.44 -5.98
C THR A 64 4.99 13.05 -6.90
N VAL A 65 4.16 14.03 -7.27
CA VAL A 65 3.08 13.86 -8.26
C VAL A 65 3.43 14.63 -9.52
N LEU A 66 3.36 13.96 -10.65
CA LEU A 66 3.47 14.53 -11.99
C LEU A 66 2.12 14.38 -12.71
N ASN A 67 1.45 15.49 -12.97
CA ASN A 67 0.33 15.55 -13.88
C ASN A 67 0.81 16.15 -15.21
N PRO A 68 0.87 15.39 -16.32
CA PRO A 68 1.37 15.90 -17.59
C PRO A 68 0.45 16.96 -18.21
N LYS A 69 -0.83 16.99 -17.83
CA LYS A 69 -1.81 17.95 -18.35
C LYS A 69 -2.84 18.28 -17.27
N ASP A 70 -2.57 19.33 -16.50
CA ASP A 70 -3.54 19.86 -15.57
C ASP A 70 -4.83 20.30 -16.30
N ALA A 71 -5.98 19.87 -15.80
CA ALA A 71 -7.25 20.07 -16.49
C ALA A 71 -7.67 21.55 -16.59
N ARG A 72 -7.11 22.43 -15.74
CA ARG A 72 -7.45 23.85 -15.69
C ARG A 72 -6.54 24.67 -16.60
N THR A 73 -5.25 24.39 -16.55
CA THR A 73 -4.22 25.18 -17.23
C THR A 73 -3.73 24.55 -18.54
N GLY A 74 -3.96 23.25 -18.72
CA GLY A 74 -3.40 22.46 -19.82
C GLY A 74 -1.89 22.27 -19.75
N GLN A 75 -1.23 22.74 -18.68
CA GLN A 75 0.22 22.67 -18.51
C GLN A 75 0.59 21.49 -17.59
N PRO A 76 1.82 20.95 -17.71
CA PRO A 76 2.34 20.00 -16.75
C PRO A 76 2.44 20.62 -15.36
N VAL A 77 2.01 19.88 -14.34
CA VAL A 77 2.12 20.27 -12.93
C VAL A 77 2.92 19.20 -12.20
N ARG A 78 3.96 19.64 -11.47
CA ARG A 78 4.68 18.83 -10.50
C ARG A 78 4.37 19.35 -9.10
N ALA A 79 4.01 18.45 -8.20
CA ALA A 79 3.77 18.75 -6.80
C ALA A 79 4.58 17.78 -5.93
N GLU A 80 5.06 18.29 -4.79
CA GLU A 80 5.77 17.50 -3.79
C GLU A 80 5.20 17.79 -2.41
N PHE A 81 5.03 16.75 -1.60
CA PHE A 81 4.50 16.86 -0.24
C PHE A 81 4.89 15.65 0.61
N GLU A 82 4.71 15.78 1.92
CA GLU A 82 4.83 14.66 2.85
C GLU A 82 3.51 13.89 2.94
N ARG A 83 3.60 12.56 2.97
CA ARG A 83 2.52 11.66 3.32
C ARG A 83 2.88 10.90 4.60
N THR A 84 1.93 10.83 5.50
CA THR A 84 2.07 10.15 6.78
C THR A 84 1.08 9.02 6.84
N ARG A 85 1.54 7.82 7.18
CA ARG A 85 0.71 6.63 7.40
C ARG A 85 0.89 6.21 8.86
N THR A 86 -0.17 6.27 9.63
CA THR A 86 -0.17 5.99 11.07
C THR A 86 -1.00 4.76 11.34
N TYR A 87 -0.43 3.75 12.01
CA TYR A 87 -1.22 2.60 12.46
C TYR A 87 -2.01 2.98 13.72
N ILE A 88 -3.33 2.82 13.66
CA ILE A 88 -4.25 3.23 14.73
C ILE A 88 -4.80 2.04 15.54
N GLY A 89 -4.28 0.84 15.27
CA GLY A 89 -4.73 -0.38 15.92
C GLY A 89 -5.83 -1.11 15.15
N GLU A 90 -6.49 -2.00 15.86
CA GLU A 90 -7.64 -2.73 15.38
C GLU A 90 -8.93 -1.90 15.58
N ILE A 91 -9.81 -1.90 14.58
CA ILE A 91 -11.13 -1.25 14.66
C ILE A 91 -12.22 -2.21 14.23
N SER A 92 -13.42 -2.04 14.80
CA SER A 92 -14.61 -2.78 14.38
C SER A 92 -15.43 -2.00 13.35
N VAL A 93 -15.93 -2.70 12.33
CA VAL A 93 -16.86 -2.18 11.34
C VAL A 93 -18.00 -3.19 11.17
N GLY A 94 -19.14 -2.92 11.80
CA GLY A 94 -20.18 -3.94 11.95
C GLY A 94 -19.70 -5.04 12.88
N ASP A 95 -19.81 -6.29 12.44
CA ASP A 95 -19.38 -7.48 13.20
C ASP A 95 -17.92 -7.90 12.89
N ASP A 96 -17.28 -7.24 11.93
CA ASP A 96 -15.91 -7.55 11.49
C ASP A 96 -14.88 -6.64 12.17
N SER A 97 -13.65 -7.15 12.30
CA SER A 97 -12.51 -6.43 12.87
C SER A 97 -11.34 -6.32 11.88
N PHE A 98 -10.75 -5.14 11.80
CA PHE A 98 -9.70 -4.81 10.82
C PHE A 98 -8.54 -4.07 11.46
N GLN A 99 -7.34 -4.36 10.98
CA GLN A 99 -6.16 -3.56 11.24
C GLN A 99 -6.28 -2.26 10.42
N ALA A 100 -6.11 -1.10 11.06
CA ALA A 100 -6.40 0.18 10.43
C ALA A 100 -5.20 1.12 10.42
N PHE A 101 -5.03 1.80 9.28
CA PHE A 101 -4.04 2.87 9.11
C PHE A 101 -4.75 4.16 8.71
N GLU A 102 -4.37 5.28 9.31
CA GLU A 102 -4.73 6.61 8.85
C GLU A 102 -3.63 7.17 7.95
N VAL A 103 -4.00 7.53 6.72
CA VAL A 103 -3.12 8.11 5.72
C VAL A 103 -3.49 9.58 5.53
N GLN A 104 -2.55 10.46 5.83
CA GLN A 104 -2.66 11.90 5.63
C GLN A 104 -1.69 12.35 4.54
N SER A 105 -2.12 13.25 3.66
CA SER A 105 -1.29 13.76 2.56
C SER A 105 -1.52 15.26 2.38
N GLY A 106 -0.59 16.07 2.88
CA GLY A 106 -0.76 17.53 2.93
C GLY A 106 -2.10 17.93 3.57
N THR A 107 -2.91 18.68 2.83
CA THR A 107 -4.24 19.16 3.27
C THR A 107 -5.40 18.25 2.83
N SER A 108 -5.11 17.09 2.22
CA SER A 108 -6.14 16.14 1.81
C SER A 108 -6.87 15.57 3.04
N PRO A 109 -8.16 15.20 2.91
CA PRO A 109 -8.85 14.44 3.95
C PRO A 109 -8.09 13.18 4.33
N ILE A 110 -8.10 12.83 5.62
CA ILE A 110 -7.49 11.60 6.11
C ILE A 110 -8.25 10.40 5.53
N VAL A 111 -7.50 9.48 4.95
CA VAL A 111 -7.99 8.21 4.43
C VAL A 111 -7.72 7.14 5.47
N ARG A 112 -8.67 6.24 5.69
CA ARG A 112 -8.46 5.08 6.54
C ARG A 112 -8.33 3.83 5.67
N GLU A 113 -7.19 3.16 5.71
CA GLU A 113 -6.98 1.87 5.05
C GLU A 113 -7.35 0.76 6.03
N LEU A 114 -8.14 -0.21 5.57
CA LEU A 114 -8.55 -1.36 6.35
C LEU A 114 -7.92 -2.62 5.76
N VAL A 115 -7.18 -3.36 6.58
CA VAL A 115 -6.45 -4.54 6.15
C VAL A 115 -6.60 -5.67 7.17
N HIS A 116 -6.42 -6.91 6.71
CA HIS A 116 -6.11 -8.03 7.58
C HIS A 116 -4.60 -8.28 7.53
N ILE A 117 -3.97 -8.35 8.69
CA ILE A 117 -2.56 -8.69 8.83
C ILE A 117 -2.50 -9.95 9.67
N THR A 118 -1.95 -11.02 9.10
CA THR A 118 -1.49 -12.20 9.84
C THR A 118 0.03 -12.25 9.76
N ASP A 119 0.63 -13.24 10.42
CA ASP A 119 2.08 -13.43 10.32
C ASP A 119 2.54 -13.65 8.88
N ASP A 120 1.71 -14.30 8.05
CA ASP A 120 2.06 -14.82 6.73
C ASP A 120 1.36 -14.15 5.54
N ARG A 121 0.37 -13.29 5.76
CA ARG A 121 -0.29 -12.54 4.68
C ARG A 121 -0.81 -11.17 5.09
N ILE A 122 -0.93 -10.30 4.09
CA ILE A 122 -1.61 -9.01 4.19
C ILE A 122 -2.73 -9.00 3.14
N LEU A 123 -3.96 -8.77 3.58
CA LEU A 123 -5.13 -8.65 2.72
C LEU A 123 -5.70 -7.22 2.82
N ILE A 124 -6.01 -6.61 1.67
CA ILE A 124 -6.73 -5.33 1.61
C ILE A 124 -8.22 -5.61 1.77
N ALA A 125 -8.85 -5.04 2.79
CA ALA A 125 -10.27 -5.26 3.07
C ALA A 125 -11.16 -4.09 2.66
N GLY A 126 -10.65 -2.87 2.65
CA GLY A 126 -11.46 -1.71 2.30
C GLY A 126 -10.79 -0.39 2.63
N GLN A 127 -11.58 0.68 2.52
CA GLN A 127 -11.13 2.02 2.91
C GLN A 127 -12.27 2.89 3.43
N GLY A 128 -11.95 3.83 4.31
CA GLY A 128 -12.84 4.91 4.74
C GLY A 128 -12.19 6.27 4.60
N ARG A 129 -12.94 7.31 4.97
CA ARG A 129 -12.43 8.69 5.06
C ARG A 129 -12.87 9.28 6.39
N ARG A 130 -12.05 10.17 6.96
CA ARG A 130 -12.53 11.08 8.01
C ARG A 130 -13.16 12.30 7.37
N GLY A 131 -14.33 12.67 7.85
CA GLY A 131 -14.97 13.93 7.51
C GLY A 131 -14.22 15.13 8.11
N PRO A 132 -14.57 16.35 7.67
CA PRO A 132 -13.87 17.58 8.05
C PRO A 132 -13.92 17.89 9.54
N ASN A 133 -14.90 17.36 10.30
CA ASN A 133 -15.00 17.55 11.75
C ASN A 133 -14.43 16.35 12.53
N GLY A 134 -13.68 15.47 11.86
CA GLY A 134 -13.09 14.28 12.45
C GLY A 134 -14.05 13.09 12.61
N GLU A 135 -15.29 13.20 12.13
CA GLU A 135 -16.22 12.08 12.07
C GLU A 135 -15.67 10.97 11.17
N THR A 136 -15.79 9.70 11.57
CA THR A 136 -15.45 8.58 10.69
C THR A 136 -16.63 8.34 9.76
N LEU A 137 -16.44 8.52 8.45
CA LEU A 137 -17.45 8.13 7.46
C LEU A 137 -17.46 6.61 7.35
N GLN A 138 -18.65 6.03 7.10
CA GLN A 138 -18.79 4.59 6.88
C GLN A 138 -17.80 4.13 5.80
N PRO A 139 -16.89 3.18 6.10
CA PRO A 139 -15.94 2.70 5.12
C PRO A 139 -16.64 1.92 4.01
N VAL A 140 -16.04 1.96 2.82
CA VAL A 140 -16.36 1.07 1.71
C VAL A 140 -15.52 -0.19 1.90
N LEU A 141 -16.20 -1.28 2.28
CA LEU A 141 -15.60 -2.61 2.39
C LEU A 141 -15.69 -3.32 1.05
N LEU A 142 -14.67 -4.12 0.76
CA LEU A 142 -14.72 -5.13 -0.28
C LEU A 142 -15.55 -6.30 0.21
N GLU A 143 -16.32 -6.92 -0.67
CA GLU A 143 -17.07 -8.15 -0.34
C GLU A 143 -16.13 -9.27 0.11
N LYS A 144 -14.96 -9.36 -0.53
CA LYS A 144 -13.86 -10.24 -0.15
C LYS A 144 -12.55 -9.46 -0.06
N PRO A 145 -11.76 -9.64 1.00
CA PRO A 145 -10.42 -9.05 1.06
C PRO A 145 -9.53 -9.56 -0.08
N VAL A 146 -8.73 -8.66 -0.64
CA VAL A 146 -7.84 -8.94 -1.78
C VAL A 146 -6.42 -9.16 -1.26
N PRO A 147 -5.74 -10.25 -1.64
CA PRO A 147 -4.37 -10.44 -1.21
C PRO A 147 -3.45 -9.34 -1.76
N PHE A 148 -2.68 -8.73 -0.86
CA PHE A 148 -1.65 -7.76 -1.18
C PHE A 148 -0.27 -8.39 -1.16
N PHE A 149 0.03 -9.17 -0.12
CA PHE A 149 1.31 -9.84 0.06
C PHE A 149 1.15 -11.15 0.81
N ASN A 150 1.91 -12.17 0.42
CA ASN A 150 2.07 -13.43 1.14
C ASN A 150 3.56 -13.63 1.44
N ALA A 151 3.88 -14.18 2.61
CA ALA A 151 5.24 -14.57 2.95
C ALA A 151 5.78 -15.61 1.96
N GLY A 152 7.07 -15.53 1.65
CA GLY A 152 7.76 -16.45 0.75
C GLY A 152 7.50 -16.20 -0.74
N LEU A 153 6.88 -15.09 -1.13
CA LEU A 153 6.61 -14.80 -2.55
C LEU A 153 7.90 -14.79 -3.38
N HIS A 154 7.90 -15.61 -4.43
CA HIS A 154 8.94 -15.69 -5.44
C HIS A 154 8.60 -14.83 -6.67
N GLY A 155 9.64 -14.47 -7.44
CA GLY A 155 9.45 -13.76 -8.70
C GLY A 155 8.57 -14.55 -9.66
N GLY A 156 7.53 -13.91 -10.18
CA GLY A 156 6.57 -14.50 -11.09
C GLY A 156 5.27 -14.96 -10.43
N GLU A 157 5.25 -15.16 -9.11
CA GLU A 157 4.06 -15.54 -8.34
C GLU A 157 3.12 -14.36 -8.12
N GLY A 158 1.85 -14.61 -7.85
CA GLY A 158 0.88 -13.54 -7.70
C GLY A 158 -0.48 -14.02 -7.24
N SER A 159 -1.39 -13.06 -7.10
CA SER A 159 -2.79 -13.32 -6.81
C SER A 159 -3.58 -13.40 -8.11
N PRO A 160 -4.65 -14.20 -8.15
CA PRO A 160 -5.56 -14.21 -9.29
C PRO A 160 -6.16 -12.84 -9.55
N VAL A 161 -6.63 -12.65 -10.78
CA VAL A 161 -7.38 -11.45 -11.15
C VAL A 161 -8.66 -11.39 -10.32
N THR A 162 -8.81 -10.35 -9.53
CA THR A 162 -10.06 -10.07 -8.81
C THR A 162 -10.91 -9.13 -9.65
N VAL A 163 -12.14 -9.53 -9.97
CA VAL A 163 -13.11 -8.71 -10.68
C VAL A 163 -14.15 -8.17 -9.69
N PHE A 164 -14.41 -6.88 -9.74
CA PHE A 164 -15.29 -6.15 -8.83
C PHE A 164 -16.56 -5.63 -9.51
N ALA A 165 -16.72 -5.85 -10.81
CA ALA A 165 -17.92 -5.47 -11.55
C ALA A 165 -18.29 -6.61 -12.50
N ASP A 166 -19.58 -6.92 -12.59
CA ASP A 166 -20.09 -8.04 -13.40
C ASP A 166 -19.74 -7.88 -14.90
N ASP A 167 -19.45 -6.66 -15.35
CA ASP A 167 -19.05 -6.32 -16.73
C ASP A 167 -17.53 -6.31 -16.94
N GLU A 168 -16.75 -6.78 -15.96
CA GLU A 168 -15.28 -6.78 -15.94
C GLU A 168 -14.64 -5.39 -16.08
N SER A 169 -15.43 -4.31 -16.00
CA SER A 169 -14.92 -2.93 -16.12
C SER A 169 -14.02 -2.53 -14.94
N LEU A 170 -14.07 -3.29 -13.84
CA LEU A 170 -13.28 -3.08 -12.64
C LEU A 170 -12.58 -4.38 -12.25
N TRP A 171 -11.27 -4.45 -12.44
CA TRP A 171 -10.46 -5.61 -12.02
C TRP A 171 -9.10 -5.20 -11.47
N ARG A 172 -8.48 -6.08 -10.69
CA ARG A 172 -7.11 -5.93 -10.16
C ARG A 172 -6.35 -7.25 -10.25
N SER A 173 -5.05 -7.20 -10.48
CA SER A 173 -4.14 -8.34 -10.32
C SER A 173 -2.87 -7.90 -9.61
N THR A 174 -2.25 -8.79 -8.86
CA THR A 174 -1.00 -8.52 -8.14
C THR A 174 0.00 -9.62 -8.45
N ARG A 175 1.25 -9.26 -8.75
CA ARG A 175 2.33 -10.20 -9.05
C ARG A 175 3.63 -9.74 -8.42
N ALA A 176 4.36 -10.64 -7.77
CA ALA A 176 5.74 -10.43 -7.40
C ALA A 176 6.63 -10.46 -8.64
N ILE A 177 7.43 -9.41 -8.84
CA ILE A 177 8.45 -9.35 -9.88
C ILE A 177 9.71 -10.08 -9.41
N GLY A 178 10.09 -9.87 -8.15
CA GLY A 178 11.25 -10.48 -7.52
C GLY A 178 11.73 -9.70 -6.30
N ARG A 179 12.81 -10.16 -5.69
CA ARG A 179 13.49 -9.48 -4.58
C ARG A 179 14.67 -8.69 -5.10
N GLU A 180 14.89 -7.51 -4.54
CA GLU A 180 16.02 -6.66 -4.86
C GLU A 180 16.48 -5.83 -3.66
N THR A 181 17.71 -5.33 -3.75
CA THR A 181 18.18 -4.30 -2.82
C THR A 181 17.61 -2.96 -3.25
N LEU A 182 16.89 -2.29 -2.34
CA LEU A 182 16.34 -0.95 -2.57
C LEU A 182 16.95 0.04 -1.57
N THR A 183 17.40 1.18 -2.07
CA THR A 183 17.78 2.33 -1.23
C THR A 183 16.73 3.43 -1.38
N VAL A 184 16.19 3.89 -0.27
CA VAL A 184 15.29 5.03 -0.12
C VAL A 184 15.84 5.97 0.96
N PRO A 185 15.31 7.20 1.16
CA PRO A 185 15.86 8.10 2.16
C PRO A 185 15.88 7.54 3.60
N ALA A 186 14.97 6.62 3.94
CA ALA A 186 14.95 5.93 5.24
C ALA A 186 16.06 4.87 5.42
N GLY A 187 16.77 4.47 4.36
CA GLY A 187 17.84 3.47 4.43
C GLY A 187 17.93 2.51 3.23
N THR A 188 18.77 1.48 3.37
CA THR A 188 18.96 0.42 2.37
C THR A 188 18.39 -0.89 2.88
N PHE A 189 17.54 -1.53 2.06
CA PHE A 189 16.83 -2.76 2.37
C PHE A 189 17.23 -3.83 1.36
N THR A 190 17.86 -4.92 1.82
CA THR A 190 18.50 -5.92 0.93
C THR A 190 17.54 -6.99 0.41
N GLN A 191 16.35 -7.09 1.00
CA GLN A 191 15.33 -8.11 0.71
C GLN A 191 13.97 -7.48 0.39
N ALA A 192 13.96 -6.33 -0.29
CA ALA A 192 12.71 -5.70 -0.70
C ALA A 192 12.07 -6.50 -1.84
N VAL A 193 10.80 -6.86 -1.70
CA VAL A 193 10.01 -7.55 -2.72
C VAL A 193 9.32 -6.52 -3.60
N ARG A 194 9.62 -6.53 -4.89
CA ARG A 194 8.95 -5.69 -5.88
C ARG A 194 7.66 -6.37 -6.33
N LEU A 195 6.53 -5.72 -6.11
CA LEU A 195 5.20 -6.17 -6.53
C LEU A 195 4.68 -5.26 -7.64
N GLN A 196 4.10 -5.82 -8.67
CA GLN A 196 3.31 -5.09 -9.66
C GLN A 196 1.83 -5.39 -9.43
N MET A 197 1.05 -4.33 -9.26
CA MET A 197 -0.40 -4.40 -9.27
C MET A 197 -0.92 -3.74 -10.54
N LEU A 198 -1.73 -4.45 -11.30
CA LEU A 198 -2.44 -3.92 -12.46
C LEU A 198 -3.92 -3.81 -12.14
N GLY A 199 -4.60 -2.92 -12.84
CA GLY A 199 -6.03 -2.79 -12.72
C GLY A 199 -6.66 -1.96 -13.81
N GLN A 200 -7.96 -2.15 -13.97
CA GLN A 200 -8.83 -1.32 -14.80
C GLN A 200 -9.96 -0.76 -13.96
N ASP A 201 -10.36 0.49 -14.18
CA ASP A 201 -11.57 1.12 -13.66
C ASP A 201 -12.22 1.89 -14.82
N GLN A 202 -13.20 1.23 -15.48
CA GLN A 202 -13.84 1.70 -16.70
C GLN A 202 -12.82 1.97 -17.82
N GLU A 203 -12.60 3.23 -18.20
CA GLU A 203 -11.63 3.66 -19.22
C GLU A 203 -10.25 4.02 -18.64
N ILE A 204 -10.06 3.86 -17.32
CA ILE A 204 -8.84 4.23 -16.61
C ILE A 204 -8.05 2.96 -16.27
N SER A 205 -6.86 2.81 -16.83
CA SER A 205 -5.90 1.80 -16.38
C SER A 205 -5.14 2.30 -15.16
N LEU A 206 -4.84 1.37 -14.25
CA LEU A 206 -4.04 1.57 -13.06
C LEU A 206 -2.87 0.60 -13.12
N GLN A 207 -1.65 1.13 -13.01
CA GLN A 207 -0.47 0.35 -12.74
C GLN A 207 0.18 0.88 -11.46
N ARG A 208 0.38 0.01 -10.49
CA ARG A 208 1.13 0.31 -9.28
C ARG A 208 2.31 -0.63 -9.15
N THR A 209 3.45 -0.12 -8.74
CA THR A 209 4.61 -0.92 -8.37
C THR A 209 4.96 -0.61 -6.93
N TYR A 210 4.92 -1.62 -6.08
CA TYR A 210 5.31 -1.52 -4.67
C TYR A 210 6.68 -2.14 -4.48
N TRP A 211 7.46 -1.58 -3.58
CA TRP A 211 8.58 -2.25 -2.97
C TRP A 211 8.26 -2.45 -1.50
N PHE A 212 8.04 -3.69 -1.11
CA PHE A 212 7.64 -4.09 0.23
C PHE A 212 8.80 -4.82 0.90
N ALA A 213 9.17 -4.42 2.12
CA ALA A 213 10.10 -5.20 2.94
C ALA A 213 9.33 -5.82 4.12
N PRO A 214 9.39 -7.16 4.28
CA PRO A 214 8.85 -7.84 5.45
C PRO A 214 9.39 -7.23 6.75
N GLY A 215 8.52 -7.17 7.77
CA GLY A 215 8.76 -6.47 9.02
C GLY A 215 8.69 -4.94 8.91
N CYS A 216 8.97 -4.34 7.75
CA CYS A 216 9.08 -2.88 7.59
C CYS A 216 7.83 -2.23 6.97
N GLY A 217 7.21 -2.89 5.99
CA GLY A 217 6.10 -2.35 5.21
C GLY A 217 6.50 -1.84 3.82
N ILE A 218 5.74 -0.89 3.28
CA ILE A 218 5.98 -0.29 1.97
C ILE A 218 7.17 0.68 2.06
N LEU A 219 8.20 0.46 1.24
CA LEU A 219 9.39 1.31 1.15
C LEU A 219 9.26 2.35 0.05
N LYS A 220 8.64 1.95 -1.07
CA LYS A 220 8.41 2.79 -2.23
C LYS A 220 7.15 2.33 -2.94
N GLU A 221 6.45 3.27 -3.56
CA GLU A 221 5.38 2.97 -4.51
C GLU A 221 5.45 3.92 -5.70
N ASP A 222 5.33 3.37 -6.89
CA ASP A 222 5.10 4.10 -8.14
C ASP A 222 3.67 3.80 -8.62
N THR A 223 2.82 4.82 -8.70
CA THR A 223 1.48 4.75 -9.29
C THR A 223 1.48 5.46 -10.65
N LEU A 224 0.93 4.79 -11.66
CA LEU A 224 0.60 5.34 -12.97
C LEU A 224 -0.89 5.13 -13.22
N ARG A 225 -1.58 6.19 -13.60
CA ARG A 225 -2.95 6.11 -14.13
C ARG A 225 -2.99 6.63 -15.55
N GLU A 226 -3.66 5.90 -16.42
CA GLU A 226 -3.80 6.29 -17.82
C GLU A 226 -5.25 6.14 -18.26
N SER A 227 -5.66 6.91 -19.26
CA SER A 227 -6.92 6.70 -19.95
C SER A 227 -6.71 6.87 -21.44
N LYS A 228 -7.15 5.88 -22.22
CA LYS A 228 -7.00 5.87 -23.69
C LYS A 228 -5.55 6.12 -24.15
N GLY A 229 -4.57 5.55 -23.44
CA GLY A 229 -3.14 5.71 -23.71
C GLY A 229 -2.55 7.07 -23.31
N VAL A 230 -3.32 7.91 -22.61
CA VAL A 230 -2.85 9.20 -22.08
C VAL A 230 -2.63 9.07 -20.58
N THR A 231 -1.41 9.34 -20.14
CA THR A 231 -1.10 9.43 -18.71
C THR A 231 -1.93 10.54 -18.06
N LEU A 232 -2.76 10.17 -17.08
CA LEU A 232 -3.54 11.09 -16.26
C LEU A 232 -2.68 11.68 -15.15
N PHE A 233 -1.92 10.83 -14.46
CA PHE A 233 -0.86 11.25 -13.56
C PHE A 233 0.09 10.09 -13.25
N ARG A 234 1.27 10.47 -12.75
CA ARG A 234 2.23 9.57 -12.12
C ARG A 234 2.50 10.07 -10.71
N GLU A 235 2.49 9.17 -9.74
CA GLU A 235 2.86 9.46 -8.36
C GLU A 235 3.97 8.51 -7.94
N THR A 236 5.00 9.04 -7.31
CA THR A 236 6.07 8.25 -6.66
C THR A 236 6.08 8.63 -5.19
N GLN A 237 6.06 7.64 -4.31
CA GLN A 237 6.30 7.83 -2.88
C GLN A 237 7.50 7.02 -2.44
N GLU A 238 8.38 7.62 -1.65
CA GLU A 238 9.57 6.98 -1.09
C GLU A 238 9.61 7.19 0.43
N LEU A 239 9.87 6.12 1.17
CA LEU A 239 9.91 6.13 2.62
C LEU A 239 11.08 7.00 3.09
N THR A 240 10.76 8.02 3.88
CA THR A 240 11.71 8.95 4.49
C THR A 240 11.96 8.67 5.95
N GLU A 241 10.97 8.11 6.65
CA GLU A 241 11.10 7.79 8.07
C GLU A 241 10.33 6.51 8.42
N LEU A 242 11.02 5.58 9.09
CA LEU A 242 10.43 4.39 9.71
C LEU A 242 9.86 4.73 11.10
N PRO A 243 8.85 3.98 11.57
CA PRO A 243 8.42 4.03 12.97
C PRO A 243 9.60 3.79 13.93
N ALA A 244 9.59 4.47 15.07
CA ALA A 244 10.62 4.30 16.09
C ALA A 244 10.71 2.84 16.59
N SER A 245 9.56 2.18 16.74
CA SER A 245 9.48 0.76 17.14
C SER A 245 10.16 -0.18 16.14
N LEU A 246 10.21 0.20 14.86
CA LEU A 246 10.83 -0.59 13.79
C LEU A 246 12.32 -0.32 13.67
N ARG A 247 12.75 0.95 13.78
CA ARG A 247 14.18 1.30 13.80
C ARG A 247 14.93 0.52 14.89
N ASN A 248 14.38 0.49 16.10
CA ASN A 248 14.97 -0.23 17.22
C ASN A 248 15.09 -1.76 17.00
N ARG A 249 14.31 -2.34 16.07
CA ARG A 249 14.38 -3.77 15.71
C ARG A 249 15.37 -4.05 14.59
N MET A 250 15.60 -3.06 13.71
CA MET A 250 16.49 -3.18 12.56
C MET A 250 17.95 -2.91 12.92
N ASP A 251 18.20 -2.03 13.88
CA ASP A 251 19.55 -1.80 14.38
C ASP A 251 20.00 -3.03 15.17
N PRO A 252 21.05 -3.75 14.75
CA PRO A 252 21.59 -4.82 15.56
C PRO A 252 21.99 -4.22 16.90
N ALA A 253 21.53 -4.82 18.00
CA ALA A 253 21.94 -4.41 19.33
C ALA A 253 23.47 -4.22 19.32
N PRO A 254 24.01 -3.09 19.80
CA PRO A 254 25.44 -2.85 19.78
C PRO A 254 26.12 -4.07 20.38
N ALA A 255 27.03 -4.68 19.62
CA ALA A 255 27.73 -5.88 20.07
C ALA A 255 28.27 -5.60 21.47
N MET A 256 27.73 -6.32 22.46
CA MET A 256 28.16 -6.17 23.84
C MET A 256 29.68 -6.31 23.84
N PRO A 257 30.43 -5.34 24.39
CA PRO A 257 31.88 -5.44 24.42
C PRO A 257 32.23 -6.75 25.10
N ALA A 258 33.02 -7.58 24.42
CA ALA A 258 33.44 -8.86 24.97
C ALA A 258 34.09 -8.60 26.33
N THR A 259 33.46 -9.09 27.40
CA THR A 259 34.03 -9.04 28.75
C THR A 259 35.35 -9.79 28.68
N SER A 260 36.44 -9.03 28.76
CA SER A 260 37.79 -9.60 28.82
C SER A 260 37.92 -10.38 30.14
N PRO A 261 38.41 -11.64 30.10
CA PRO A 261 38.65 -12.45 31.30
C PRO A 261 39.79 -11.92 32.17
#